data_AF-A0A953H3A1-F1
#
_entry.id   AF-A0A953H3A1-F1
#
_cell.length_a   1.000
_cell.length_b   1.000
_cell.length_c   1.000
_cell.angle_alpha   90.00
_cell.angle_beta   90.00
_cell.angle_gamma   90.00
#
_symmetry.space_group_name_H-M   'P 1'
#
loop_
_entity.id
_entity.type
_entity.pdbx_description
1 polymer ?
#
loop_
_entity_poly.entity_id
_entity_poly.type
_entity_poly.pdbx_seq_one_letter_code
_entity_poly.pdbx_strand_id
1 'polypeptide(L)'
;MNKSKFPLVYSQAKTALGFSLIEVMLAILVIGVAGLGAAALSLSGLRESHTSNYRAIAVELASDFVERLKTNPKALTTDYLPAGWEKTTPNTGNPNPLCYDSENGCDSSVQAQNDLREWASAVNDRLPGGTAVFCRSANPSEGTPDAPGCDKDLTSVNPLVLKFWWSERAVLDPLAADQNKKVQEPAQFAAPLYYVAVGL
;
A
#
# COMPACT_ATOMS: atom_id res chain seq x y z
N MET A 1 49.89 -80.14 -25.10
CA MET A 1 50.42 -78.86 -24.58
C MET A 1 49.47 -77.74 -25.01
N ASN A 2 48.64 -77.26 -24.07
CA ASN A 2 47.60 -76.26 -24.32
C ASN A 2 48.13 -74.88 -23.90
N LYS A 3 48.17 -73.90 -24.82
CA LYS A 3 48.65 -72.54 -24.53
C LYS A 3 47.45 -71.69 -24.08
N SER A 4 47.37 -71.41 -22.78
CA SER A 4 46.40 -70.46 -22.23
C SER A 4 46.74 -69.04 -22.67
N LYS A 5 45.84 -68.44 -23.48
CA LYS A 5 45.85 -67.01 -23.79
C LYS A 5 45.36 -66.24 -22.57
N PHE A 6 46.24 -65.41 -21.99
CA PHE A 6 45.85 -64.43 -20.98
C PHE A 6 45.22 -63.21 -21.68
N PRO A 7 44.02 -62.76 -21.28
CA PRO A 7 43.43 -61.53 -21.81
C PRO A 7 44.13 -60.32 -21.19
N LEU A 8 44.68 -59.44 -22.05
CA LEU A 8 45.21 -58.15 -21.63
C LEU A 8 44.04 -57.20 -21.36
N VAL A 9 43.78 -56.90 -20.09
CA VAL A 9 42.86 -55.84 -19.67
C VAL A 9 43.59 -54.50 -19.83
N TYR A 10 43.27 -53.76 -20.88
CA TYR A 10 43.74 -52.39 -21.03
C TYR A 10 42.96 -51.47 -20.09
N SER A 11 43.64 -50.93 -19.08
CA SER A 11 43.13 -49.82 -18.28
C SER A 11 43.04 -48.57 -19.16
N GLN A 12 41.81 -48.19 -19.50
CA GLN A 12 41.54 -46.92 -20.19
C GLN A 12 41.82 -45.78 -19.21
N ALA A 13 43.02 -45.20 -19.27
CA ALA A 13 43.33 -43.98 -18.54
C ALA A 13 42.49 -42.83 -19.15
N LYS A 14 41.47 -42.36 -18.43
CA LYS A 14 40.76 -41.13 -18.80
C LYS A 14 41.73 -39.96 -18.71
N THR A 15 42.08 -39.37 -19.84
CA THR A 15 42.81 -38.10 -19.90
C THR A 15 41.94 -37.00 -19.29
N ALA A 16 42.37 -36.47 -18.15
CA ALA A 16 41.77 -35.25 -17.60
C ALA A 16 42.24 -34.06 -18.48
N LEU A 17 41.30 -33.45 -19.19
CA LEU A 17 41.56 -32.19 -19.89
C LEU A 17 41.67 -31.09 -18.82
N GLY A 18 42.79 -30.37 -18.81
CA GLY A 18 42.98 -29.22 -17.91
C GLY A 18 42.10 -28.04 -18.30
N PHE A 19 41.73 -27.21 -17.32
CA PHE A 19 40.92 -26.01 -17.54
C PHE A 19 41.68 -24.96 -18.35
N SER A 20 41.01 -24.38 -19.35
CA SER A 20 41.54 -23.25 -20.10
C SER A 20 41.28 -21.93 -19.37
N LEU A 21 42.17 -20.95 -19.46
CA LEU A 21 41.99 -19.63 -18.85
C LEU A 21 40.74 -18.92 -19.38
N ILE A 22 40.38 -19.12 -20.66
CA ILE A 22 39.16 -18.57 -21.27
C ILE A 22 37.88 -19.15 -20.63
N GLU A 23 37.94 -20.41 -20.18
CA GLU A 23 36.80 -21.12 -19.58
C GLU A 23 36.47 -20.53 -18.21
N VAL A 24 37.50 -20.25 -17.41
CA VAL A 24 37.34 -19.58 -16.11
C VAL A 24 36.83 -18.15 -16.28
N MET A 25 37.32 -17.40 -17.27
CA MET A 25 36.84 -16.05 -17.55
C MET A 25 35.35 -16.03 -17.93
N LEU A 26 34.92 -16.94 -18.81
CA LEU A 26 33.51 -17.06 -19.19
C LEU A 26 32.64 -17.52 -18.02
N ALA A 27 33.14 -18.44 -17.17
CA ALA A 27 32.41 -18.88 -15.99
C ALA A 27 32.15 -17.71 -15.01
N ILE A 28 33.17 -16.90 -14.72
CA ILE A 28 33.01 -15.72 -13.85
C ILE A 28 32.04 -14.70 -14.47
N LEU A 29 32.10 -14.49 -15.79
CA LEU A 29 31.16 -13.61 -16.50
C LEU A 29 29.72 -14.08 -16.35
N VAL A 30 29.44 -15.37 -16.61
CA VAL A 30 28.10 -15.94 -16.50
C VAL A 30 27.59 -15.87 -15.06
N ILE A 31 28.44 -16.20 -14.07
CA ILE A 31 28.08 -16.10 -12.65
C ILE A 31 27.79 -14.65 -12.25
N GLY A 32 28.57 -13.69 -12.74
CA GLY A 32 28.34 -12.27 -12.50
C GLY A 32 26.98 -11.80 -13.03
N VAL A 33 26.64 -12.14 -14.28
CA VAL A 33 25.34 -11.80 -14.88
C VAL A 33 24.19 -12.49 -14.13
N ALA A 34 24.35 -13.77 -13.78
CA ALA A 34 23.35 -14.51 -13.02
C ALA A 34 23.10 -13.90 -11.63
N GLY A 35 24.16 -13.47 -10.93
CA GLY A 35 24.06 -12.82 -9.62
C GLY A 35 23.34 -11.46 -9.68
N LEU A 36 23.66 -10.63 -10.67
CA LEU A 36 22.97 -9.35 -10.88
C LEU A 36 21.49 -9.55 -11.24
N GLY A 37 21.18 -10.55 -12.07
CA GLY A 37 19.80 -10.92 -12.40
C GLY A 37 19.01 -11.37 -11.18
N ALA A 38 19.60 -12.21 -10.32
CA ALA A 38 18.98 -12.66 -9.08
C ALA A 38 18.73 -11.50 -8.11
N ALA A 39 19.69 -10.61 -7.93
CA ALA A 39 19.55 -9.43 -7.07
C ALA A 39 18.42 -8.49 -7.55
N ALA A 40 18.35 -8.23 -8.85
CA ALA A 40 17.29 -7.40 -9.45
C ALA A 40 15.89 -8.02 -9.23
N LEU A 41 15.77 -9.34 -9.38
CA LEU A 41 14.51 -10.04 -9.13
C LEU A 41 14.11 -9.98 -7.65
N SER A 42 15.05 -10.21 -6.72
CA SER A 42 14.78 -10.13 -5.29
C SER A 42 14.32 -8.73 -4.86
N LEU A 43 14.96 -7.67 -5.38
CA LEU A 43 14.54 -6.29 -5.12
C LEU A 43 13.14 -5.98 -5.67
N SER A 44 12.84 -6.48 -6.88
CA SER A 44 11.53 -6.29 -7.49
C SER A 44 10.44 -6.99 -6.68
N GLY A 45 10.70 -8.22 -6.19
CA GLY A 45 9.78 -8.95 -5.33
C GLY A 45 9.49 -8.22 -4.00
N LEU A 46 10.52 -7.64 -3.37
CA LEU A 46 10.34 -6.83 -2.16
C LEU A 46 9.44 -5.62 -2.41
N ARG A 47 9.67 -4.89 -3.50
CA ARG A 47 8.86 -3.73 -3.88
C ARG A 47 7.39 -4.10 -4.07
N GLU A 48 7.10 -5.15 -4.84
CA GLU A 48 5.72 -5.60 -5.05
C GLU A 48 5.06 -6.08 -3.74
N SER A 49 5.83 -6.72 -2.85
CA SER A 49 5.32 -7.13 -1.55
C SER A 49 4.93 -5.92 -0.69
N HIS A 50 5.70 -4.83 -0.72
CA HIS A 50 5.35 -3.60 -0.02
C HIS A 50 4.08 -2.96 -0.59
N THR A 51 3.97 -2.84 -1.91
CA THR A 51 2.77 -2.32 -2.59
C THR A 51 1.52 -3.12 -2.22
N SER A 52 1.62 -4.45 -2.23
CA SER A 52 0.53 -5.35 -1.86
C SER A 52 0.14 -5.18 -0.39
N ASN A 53 1.12 -5.04 0.50
CA ASN A 53 0.88 -4.85 1.93
C ASN A 53 0.11 -3.54 2.21
N TYR A 54 0.47 -2.42 1.57
CA TYR A 54 -0.26 -1.16 1.77
C TYR A 54 -1.69 -1.22 1.22
N ARG A 55 -1.92 -1.93 0.12
CA ARG A 55 -3.29 -2.20 -0.38
C ARG A 55 -4.11 -3.00 0.63
N ALA A 56 -3.51 -4.03 1.23
CA ALA A 56 -4.18 -4.82 2.27
C ALA A 56 -4.53 -3.97 3.49
N ILE A 57 -3.60 -3.11 3.94
CA ILE A 57 -3.84 -2.15 5.04
C ILE A 57 -4.99 -1.20 4.70
N ALA A 58 -5.06 -0.67 3.48
CA ALA A 58 -6.17 0.21 3.07
C ALA A 58 -7.52 -0.50 3.09
N VAL A 59 -7.59 -1.77 2.66
CA VAL A 59 -8.82 -2.58 2.71
C VAL A 59 -9.23 -2.89 4.16
N GLU A 60 -8.26 -3.15 5.04
CA GLU A 60 -8.50 -3.35 6.47
C GLU A 60 -9.05 -2.07 7.12
N LEU A 61 -8.43 -0.91 6.85
CA LEU A 61 -8.91 0.40 7.29
C LEU A 61 -10.29 0.74 6.74
N ALA A 62 -10.60 0.33 5.52
CA ALA A 62 -11.93 0.48 4.96
C ALA A 62 -12.95 -0.35 5.75
N SER A 63 -12.62 -1.62 6.04
CA SER A 63 -13.47 -2.53 6.79
C SER A 63 -13.74 -2.03 8.21
N ASP A 64 -12.71 -1.53 8.91
CA ASP A 64 -12.85 -0.86 10.22
C ASP A 64 -13.85 0.30 10.16
N PHE A 65 -13.75 1.15 9.13
CA PHE A 65 -14.69 2.25 8.96
C PHE A 65 -16.13 1.76 8.76
N VAL A 66 -16.35 0.72 7.95
CA VAL A 66 -17.68 0.14 7.74
C VAL A 66 -18.27 -0.36 9.05
N GLU A 67 -17.47 -1.00 9.89
CA GLU A 67 -17.91 -1.50 11.20
C GLU A 67 -18.32 -0.36 12.13
N ARG A 68 -17.61 0.77 12.10
CA ARG A 68 -17.99 2.00 12.82
C ARG A 68 -19.32 2.55 12.32
N LEU A 69 -19.52 2.65 11.00
CA LEU A 69 -20.79 3.08 10.40
C LEU A 69 -21.97 2.17 10.79
N LYS A 70 -21.75 0.86 10.85
CA LYS A 70 -22.77 -0.13 11.27
C LYS A 70 -23.13 0.02 12.74
N THR A 71 -22.17 0.39 13.58
CA THR A 71 -22.37 0.59 15.01
C THR A 71 -23.16 1.87 15.30
N ASN A 72 -23.00 2.91 14.48
CA ASN A 72 -23.66 4.19 14.64
C ASN A 72 -24.37 4.68 13.35
N PRO A 73 -25.43 3.98 12.90
CA PRO A 73 -26.10 4.30 11.63
C PRO A 73 -26.86 5.63 11.67
N LYS A 74 -27.20 6.13 12.87
CA LYS A 74 -27.95 7.38 13.05
C LYS A 74 -27.14 8.61 12.63
N ALA A 75 -25.82 8.55 12.78
CA ALA A 75 -24.91 9.64 12.46
C ALA A 75 -24.43 9.65 10.99
N LEU A 76 -24.88 8.69 10.16
CA LEU A 76 -24.39 8.51 8.79
C LEU A 76 -24.54 9.76 7.93
N THR A 77 -25.72 10.38 7.93
CA THR A 77 -26.02 11.55 7.10
C THR A 77 -25.74 12.88 7.80
N THR A 78 -25.71 12.88 9.13
CA THR A 78 -25.53 14.10 9.94
C THR A 78 -24.07 14.41 10.23
N ASP A 79 -23.23 13.39 10.41
CA ASP A 79 -21.86 13.55 10.88
C ASP A 79 -20.85 12.87 9.95
N TYR A 80 -21.00 11.57 9.64
CA TYR A 80 -20.00 10.85 8.83
C TYR A 80 -19.90 11.35 7.39
N LEU A 81 -21.03 11.55 6.70
CA LEU A 81 -21.03 12.00 5.31
C LEU A 81 -20.53 13.44 5.12
N PRO A 82 -21.03 14.45 5.88
CA PRO A 82 -20.57 15.83 5.72
C PRO A 82 -19.08 16.01 6.05
N ALA A 83 -18.59 15.34 7.11
CA ALA A 83 -17.19 15.40 7.49
C ALA A 83 -16.30 14.53 6.59
N GLY A 84 -16.82 13.43 6.07
CA GLY A 84 -16.10 12.50 5.20
C GLY A 84 -15.72 13.08 3.84
N TRP A 85 -16.35 14.19 3.41
CA TRP A 85 -16.01 14.91 2.18
C TRP A 85 -14.65 15.63 2.25
N GLU A 86 -14.22 15.98 3.46
CA GLU A 86 -12.93 16.60 3.68
C GLU A 86 -11.85 15.53 3.80
N LYS A 87 -10.63 15.89 3.41
CA LYS A 87 -9.46 15.06 3.63
C LYS A 87 -9.39 14.72 5.12
N THR A 88 -9.24 13.44 5.47
CA THR A 88 -9.01 13.10 6.88
C THR A 88 -7.73 13.78 7.35
N THR A 89 -7.88 14.84 8.13
CA THR A 89 -6.79 15.51 8.81
C THR A 89 -6.79 15.06 10.27
N PRO A 90 -5.64 14.69 10.85
CA PRO A 90 -5.55 14.30 12.27
C PRO A 90 -5.96 15.36 13.30
N ASN A 91 -6.46 16.53 12.89
CA ASN A 91 -6.59 17.70 13.75
C ASN A 91 -7.99 18.30 13.79
N THR A 92 -8.79 17.78 14.71
CA THR A 92 -9.59 18.60 15.63
C THR A 92 -9.53 17.90 16.98
N GLY A 93 -9.29 18.65 18.06
CA GLY A 93 -9.12 18.11 19.41
C GLY A 93 -10.25 17.16 19.83
N ASN A 94 -10.07 16.48 20.97
CA ASN A 94 -11.07 15.54 21.49
C ASN A 94 -12.49 16.13 21.43
N PRO A 95 -13.51 15.32 21.09
CA PRO A 95 -14.86 15.86 21.03
C PRO A 95 -15.23 16.29 22.44
N ASN A 96 -15.97 17.40 22.54
CA ASN A 96 -16.42 17.90 23.83
C ASN A 96 -17.95 17.85 23.84
N PRO A 97 -18.59 16.96 24.63
CA PRO A 97 -18.01 16.07 25.65
C PRO A 97 -17.26 14.85 25.08
N LEU A 98 -16.43 14.22 25.93
CA LEU A 98 -15.74 12.97 25.57
C LEU A 98 -16.75 11.83 25.47
N CYS A 99 -16.54 10.94 24.48
CA CYS A 99 -17.36 9.74 24.31
C CYS A 99 -17.32 8.78 25.53
N TYR A 100 -16.33 8.92 26.42
CA TYR A 100 -16.17 8.11 27.62
C TYR A 100 -16.58 8.84 28.90
N ASP A 101 -17.38 9.91 28.80
CA ASP A 101 -17.94 10.53 30.00
C ASP A 101 -18.94 9.57 30.69
N SER A 102 -18.93 9.54 32.01
CA SER A 102 -19.77 8.64 32.81
C SER A 102 -21.17 9.21 33.11
N GLU A 103 -21.41 10.48 32.79
CA GLU A 103 -22.64 11.21 33.16
C GLU A 103 -23.62 11.38 31.99
N ASN A 104 -23.13 11.55 30.76
CA ASN A 104 -23.95 11.76 29.55
C ASN A 104 -23.85 10.60 28.55
N GLY A 105 -22.84 9.73 28.70
CA GLY A 105 -22.54 8.69 27.73
C GLY A 105 -22.07 9.27 26.40
N CYS A 106 -22.08 8.44 25.34
CA CYS A 106 -21.68 8.88 24.01
C CYS A 106 -22.92 9.12 23.14
N ASP A 107 -23.25 10.38 22.90
CA ASP A 107 -24.23 10.72 21.87
C ASP A 107 -23.75 10.28 20.49
N SER A 108 -24.69 9.98 19.59
CA SER A 108 -24.40 9.50 18.23
C SER A 108 -23.50 10.47 17.44
N SER A 109 -23.69 11.80 17.60
CA SER A 109 -22.84 12.79 16.91
C SER A 109 -21.42 12.82 17.51
N VAL A 110 -21.31 12.77 18.84
CA VAL A 110 -20.03 12.74 19.57
C VAL A 110 -19.25 11.46 19.23
N GLN A 111 -19.93 10.32 19.12
CA GLN A 111 -19.33 9.05 18.71
C GLN A 111 -18.76 9.14 17.29
N ALA A 112 -19.52 9.68 16.34
CA ALA A 112 -19.07 9.80 14.95
C ALA A 112 -17.84 10.71 14.81
N GLN A 113 -17.80 11.82 15.55
CA GLN A 113 -16.61 12.68 15.61
C GLN A 113 -15.40 11.94 16.20
N ASN A 114 -15.61 11.04 17.15
CA ASN A 114 -14.55 10.20 17.69
C ASN A 114 -14.04 9.16 16.69
N ASP A 115 -14.96 8.46 16.05
CA ASP A 115 -14.65 7.47 15.03
C ASP A 115 -13.86 8.08 13.86
N LEU A 116 -14.29 9.24 13.36
CA LEU A 116 -13.61 9.94 12.27
C LEU A 116 -12.18 10.33 12.65
N ARG A 117 -11.94 10.80 13.88
CA ARG A 117 -10.60 11.14 14.36
C ARG A 117 -9.72 9.91 14.51
N GLU A 118 -10.19 8.88 15.21
CA GLU A 118 -9.41 7.66 15.42
C GLU A 118 -9.05 7.02 14.09
N TRP A 119 -10.01 6.97 13.17
CA TRP A 119 -9.79 6.47 11.83
C TRP A 119 -8.82 7.34 11.03
N ALA A 120 -8.93 8.68 11.11
CA ALA A 120 -7.97 9.60 10.49
C ALA A 120 -6.54 9.37 10.99
N SER A 121 -6.36 9.17 12.30
CA SER A 121 -5.07 8.84 12.89
C SER A 121 -4.56 7.51 12.35
N ALA A 122 -5.40 6.46 12.37
CA ALA A 122 -5.04 5.14 11.87
C ALA A 122 -4.63 5.17 10.39
N VAL A 123 -5.31 5.95 9.55
CA VAL A 123 -4.94 6.17 8.14
C VAL A 123 -3.56 6.83 8.05
N ASN A 124 -3.32 7.90 8.81
CA ASN A 124 -2.05 8.63 8.78
C ASN A 124 -0.87 7.81 9.32
N ASP A 125 -1.11 6.97 10.34
CA ASP A 125 -0.09 6.17 11.01
C ASP A 125 0.27 4.91 10.21
N ARG A 126 -0.71 4.31 9.51
CA ARG A 126 -0.54 3.04 8.81
C ARG A 126 -0.29 3.18 7.30
N LEU A 127 -0.66 4.31 6.70
CA LEU A 127 -0.40 4.60 5.29
C LEU A 127 0.56 5.80 5.14
N PRO A 128 1.70 5.65 4.44
CA PRO A 128 2.68 6.71 4.31
C PRO A 128 2.15 7.86 3.42
N GLY A 129 2.07 9.06 4.00
CA GLY A 129 1.41 10.19 3.33
C GLY A 129 -0.07 9.92 3.02
N GLY A 130 -0.68 9.02 3.79
CA GLY A 130 -2.03 8.51 3.60
C GLY A 130 -3.07 9.62 3.64
N THR A 131 -4.07 9.50 2.79
CA THR A 131 -5.23 10.38 2.71
C THR A 131 -6.44 9.51 2.45
N ALA A 132 -7.50 9.69 3.23
CA ALA A 132 -8.75 9.00 2.97
C ALA A 132 -9.94 9.96 2.96
N VAL A 133 -10.94 9.64 2.15
CA VAL A 133 -12.17 10.42 1.98
C VAL A 133 -13.34 9.44 1.92
N PHE A 134 -14.41 9.76 2.64
CA PHE A 134 -15.66 9.00 2.68
C PHE A 134 -16.78 9.84 2.08
N CYS A 135 -17.32 9.43 0.93
CA CYS A 135 -18.32 10.23 0.25
C CYS A 135 -19.22 9.41 -0.67
N ARG A 136 -20.19 10.07 -1.32
CA ARG A 136 -20.93 9.49 -2.44
C ARG A 136 -20.21 9.80 -3.75
N SER A 137 -20.17 8.85 -4.68
CA SER A 137 -19.57 9.07 -6.01
C SER A 137 -20.23 8.21 -7.07
N ALA A 138 -20.62 8.80 -8.20
CA ALA A 138 -21.04 8.04 -9.39
C ALA A 138 -19.87 7.28 -10.01
N ASN A 139 -18.66 7.85 -9.94
CA ASN A 139 -17.43 7.28 -10.47
C ASN A 139 -16.48 6.96 -9.31
N PRO A 140 -16.50 5.73 -8.75
CA PRO A 140 -15.62 5.36 -7.64
C PRO A 140 -14.15 5.49 -8.04
N SER A 141 -13.79 5.16 -9.28
CA SER A 141 -12.40 5.11 -9.76
C SER A 141 -11.76 6.48 -10.05
N GLU A 142 -12.51 7.57 -9.97
CA GLU A 142 -12.04 8.91 -10.31
C GLU A 142 -11.73 9.75 -9.07
N GLY A 143 -10.81 10.71 -9.23
CA GLY A 143 -10.45 11.68 -8.20
C GLY A 143 -8.95 11.70 -7.85
N THR A 144 -8.52 12.80 -7.25
CA THR A 144 -7.17 12.99 -6.69
C THR A 144 -7.28 13.35 -5.21
N PRO A 145 -6.19 13.30 -4.43
CA PRO A 145 -6.22 13.73 -3.03
C PRO A 145 -6.71 15.17 -2.82
N ASP A 146 -6.45 16.05 -3.79
CA ASP A 146 -6.82 17.47 -3.74
C ASP A 146 -8.22 17.74 -4.34
N ALA A 147 -8.73 16.80 -5.16
CA ALA A 147 -10.05 16.85 -5.79
C ALA A 147 -10.65 15.43 -5.82
N PRO A 148 -11.23 14.95 -4.71
CA PRO A 148 -11.61 13.54 -4.55
C PRO A 148 -12.79 13.09 -5.42
N GLY A 149 -13.41 13.99 -6.21
CA GLY A 149 -14.53 13.66 -7.09
C GLY A 149 -15.77 13.21 -6.32
N CYS A 150 -15.97 13.75 -5.12
CA CYS A 150 -17.12 13.46 -4.27
C CYS A 150 -18.34 14.29 -4.69
N ASP A 151 -19.50 13.65 -4.63
CA ASP A 151 -20.78 14.33 -4.72
C ASP A 151 -21.04 15.11 -3.43
N LYS A 152 -21.21 16.42 -3.55
CA LYS A 152 -21.47 17.33 -2.42
C LYS A 152 -22.96 17.47 -2.12
N ASP A 153 -23.82 16.72 -2.79
CA ASP A 153 -25.23 16.63 -2.45
C ASP A 153 -25.47 15.44 -1.50
N LEU A 154 -25.83 15.71 -0.24
CA LEU A 154 -26.19 14.68 0.75
C LEU A 154 -27.43 13.87 0.34
N THR A 155 -28.25 14.39 -0.58
CA THR A 155 -29.45 13.72 -1.10
C THR A 155 -29.17 12.83 -2.30
N SER A 156 -27.93 12.82 -2.80
CA SER A 156 -27.50 11.97 -3.90
C SER A 156 -27.76 10.50 -3.62
N VAL A 157 -28.24 9.77 -4.62
CA VAL A 157 -28.44 8.31 -4.59
C VAL A 157 -27.22 7.52 -5.04
N ASN A 158 -26.13 8.20 -5.37
CA ASN A 158 -24.87 7.58 -5.76
C ASN A 158 -24.32 6.68 -4.65
N PRO A 159 -23.59 5.59 -4.97
CA PRO A 159 -23.07 4.66 -3.99
C PRO A 159 -22.11 5.35 -3.01
N LEU A 160 -22.10 4.85 -1.78
CA LEU A 160 -21.13 5.24 -0.77
C LEU A 160 -19.79 4.62 -1.12
N VAL A 161 -18.74 5.43 -1.09
CA VAL A 161 -17.39 5.02 -1.46
C VAL A 161 -16.39 5.51 -0.43
N LEU A 162 -15.46 4.63 -0.06
CA LEU A 162 -14.24 4.99 0.64
C LEU A 162 -13.10 5.08 -0.37
N LYS A 163 -12.41 6.21 -0.33
CA LYS A 163 -11.37 6.59 -1.28
C LYS A 163 -10.06 6.75 -0.52
N PHE A 164 -9.04 5.96 -0.84
CA PHE A 164 -7.71 6.03 -0.19
C PHE A 164 -6.63 6.43 -1.18
N TRP A 165 -5.69 7.29 -0.77
CA TRP A 165 -4.47 7.61 -1.50
C TRP A 165 -3.27 7.52 -0.57
N TRP A 166 -2.13 7.03 -1.06
CA TRP A 166 -0.87 7.03 -0.32
C TRP A 166 0.32 7.19 -1.27
N SER A 167 1.48 7.50 -0.71
CA SER A 167 2.74 7.62 -1.46
C SER A 167 3.83 6.82 -0.78
N GLU A 168 4.36 5.81 -1.47
CA GLU A 168 5.49 5.02 -0.99
C GLU A 168 6.79 5.84 -0.89
N ARG A 169 6.85 7.01 -1.56
CA ARG A 169 8.00 7.91 -1.52
C ARG A 169 8.01 8.78 -0.24
N ALA A 170 6.87 8.98 0.42
CA ALA A 170 6.80 9.74 1.67
C ALA A 170 7.62 9.10 2.81
N VAL A 171 7.92 7.80 2.71
CA VAL A 171 8.82 7.09 3.63
C VAL A 171 10.29 7.47 3.43
N LEU A 172 10.68 7.85 2.20
CA LEU A 172 12.06 8.16 1.82
C LEU A 172 12.38 9.65 1.84
N ASP A 173 11.37 10.52 1.74
CA ASP A 173 11.51 11.97 1.87
C ASP A 173 10.36 12.56 2.70
N PRO A 174 10.54 12.77 4.02
CA PRO A 174 9.52 13.35 4.88
C PRO A 174 9.19 14.82 4.52
N LEU A 175 10.02 15.50 3.71
CA LEU A 175 9.73 16.85 3.21
C LEU A 175 8.79 16.85 2.00
N ALA A 176 8.70 15.74 1.26
CA ALA A 176 7.71 15.57 0.18
C ALA A 176 6.28 15.34 0.70
N ALA A 177 6.13 14.98 1.98
CA ALA A 177 4.83 14.85 2.66
C ALA A 177 4.26 16.23 3.09
N ASP A 178 5.12 17.24 3.27
CA ASP A 178 4.73 18.61 3.64
C ASP A 178 4.11 19.35 2.45
N GLN A 179 2.79 19.58 2.52
CA GLN A 179 2.02 20.26 1.48
C GLN A 179 2.46 21.71 1.26
N ASN A 180 3.13 22.36 2.22
CA ASN A 180 3.58 23.75 2.13
C ASN A 180 4.93 23.92 1.41
N LYS A 181 5.61 22.81 1.08
CA LYS A 181 6.91 22.81 0.36
C LYS A 181 6.86 22.03 -0.95
N LYS A 182 5.69 21.90 -1.59
CA LYS A 182 5.58 21.29 -2.92
C LYS A 182 6.40 22.09 -3.93
N VAL A 183 7.58 21.59 -4.29
CA VAL A 183 8.14 21.86 -5.61
C VAL A 183 7.19 21.19 -6.59
N GLN A 184 6.55 21.97 -7.45
CA GLN A 184 5.55 21.46 -8.39
C GLN A 184 6.26 20.63 -9.45
N GLU A 185 6.37 19.32 -9.22
CA GLU A 185 7.00 18.40 -10.15
C GLU A 185 6.15 18.28 -11.43
N PRO A 186 6.78 18.22 -12.62
CA PRO A 186 6.07 17.93 -13.85
C PRO A 186 5.40 16.54 -13.75
N ALA A 187 4.15 16.44 -14.21
CA ALA A 187 3.24 15.28 -14.04
C ALA A 187 3.80 13.88 -14.39
N GLN A 188 4.93 13.84 -15.09
CA GLN A 188 5.70 12.68 -15.53
C GLN A 188 6.61 12.09 -14.43
N PHE A 189 6.86 12.81 -13.33
CA PHE A 189 7.67 12.37 -12.17
C PHE A 189 6.85 12.22 -10.87
N ALA A 190 5.56 12.57 -10.90
CA ALA A 190 4.66 12.39 -9.77
C ALA A 190 4.64 10.91 -9.34
N ALA A 191 4.81 10.65 -8.03
CA ALA A 191 4.71 9.31 -7.49
C ALA A 191 3.38 8.65 -7.90
N PRO A 192 3.33 7.34 -8.15
CA PRO A 192 2.06 6.67 -8.41
C PRO A 192 1.15 6.88 -7.20
N LEU A 193 0.08 7.67 -7.40
CA LEU A 193 -1.01 7.78 -6.46
C LEU A 193 -1.79 6.47 -6.55
N TYR A 194 -1.45 5.54 -5.66
CA TYR A 194 -2.22 4.33 -5.53
C TYR A 194 -3.56 4.66 -4.90
N TYR A 195 -4.61 4.14 -5.52
CA TYR A 195 -5.98 4.41 -5.13
C TYR A 195 -6.73 3.11 -4.91
N VAL A 196 -7.54 3.07 -3.86
CA VAL A 196 -8.53 2.01 -3.62
C VAL A 196 -9.89 2.68 -3.41
N ALA A 197 -10.86 2.29 -4.23
CA ALA A 197 -12.28 2.51 -3.98
C ALA A 197 -12.86 1.27 -3.31
N VAL A 198 -13.49 1.45 -2.15
CA VAL A 198 -14.37 0.42 -1.59
C VAL A 198 -15.79 0.93 -1.67
N GLY A 199 -16.62 0.29 -2.49
CA GLY A 199 -18.06 0.51 -2.49
C GLY A 199 -18.69 -0.15 -1.26
N LEU A 200 -19.60 0.56 -0.61
CA LEU A 200 -20.30 0.09 0.60
C LEU A 200 -21.73 -0.35 0.32
#